data_AF-A0AAV0VFH8-F1
#
_entry.id   AF-A0AAV0VFH8-F1
#
_cell.length_a   1.000
_cell.length_b   1.000
_cell.length_c   1.000
_cell.angle_alpha   90.00
_cell.angle_beta   90.00
_cell.angle_gamma   90.00
#
_symmetry.space_group_name_H-M   'P 1'
#
loop_
_entity.id
_entity.type
_entity.pdbx_description
1 polymer ?
#
loop_
_entity_poly.entity_id
_entity_poly.type
_entity_poly.pdbx_seq_one_letter_code
_entity_poly.pdbx_strand_id
1 'polypeptide(L)'
;MEADGVKEELAAMQLGESDDVIMTDMKEADSGEVALDKVSLLQESVDKLALSMFNALRLLPAATGDDTKKQETKEAITTLANDVLKMVQETDALIDDLPGLDKTEIKQMEELRRLQIQSEEEAQTLRQVAEEAERWMDRARDSLRVISETRLRR
;
A
#
# COMPACT_ATOMS: atom_id res chain seq x y z
N MET A 1 1.25 -68.64 8.53
CA MET A 1 1.74 -67.34 9.05
C MET A 1 2.54 -66.72 7.93
N GLU A 2 2.46 -65.40 7.73
CA GLU A 2 2.96 -64.64 6.56
C GLU A 2 1.95 -64.52 5.39
N ALA A 3 0.97 -63.63 5.54
CA ALA A 3 0.33 -62.95 4.40
C ALA A 3 -0.47 -61.69 4.82
N ASP A 4 -0.25 -61.17 6.04
CA ASP A 4 -1.00 -60.02 6.58
C ASP A 4 -0.19 -58.71 6.58
N GLY A 5 1.09 -58.75 6.16
CA GLY A 5 1.96 -57.57 6.09
C GLY A 5 1.92 -56.82 4.74
N VAL A 6 1.40 -57.44 3.68
CA VAL A 6 1.48 -56.86 2.32
C VAL A 6 0.30 -55.90 2.02
N LYS A 7 -0.82 -56.04 2.74
CA LYS A 7 -1.97 -55.12 2.58
C LYS A 7 -1.79 -53.80 3.32
N GLU A 8 -0.94 -53.77 4.35
CA GLU A 8 -0.68 -52.57 5.14
C GLU A 8 0.37 -51.65 4.46
N GLU A 9 1.33 -52.21 3.71
CA GLU A 9 2.28 -51.41 2.92
C GLU A 9 1.67 -50.79 1.66
N LEU A 10 0.68 -51.43 1.04
CA LEU A 10 -0.01 -50.88 -0.15
C LEU A 10 -0.98 -49.73 0.19
N ALA A 11 -1.44 -49.63 1.45
CA ALA A 11 -2.24 -48.51 1.93
C ALA A 11 -1.40 -47.25 2.19
N ALA A 12 -0.11 -47.39 2.48
CA ALA A 12 0.80 -46.26 2.70
C ALA A 12 1.25 -45.56 1.41
N MET A 13 1.07 -46.19 0.24
CA MET A 13 1.43 -45.62 -1.07
C MET A 13 0.30 -44.87 -1.80
N GLN A 14 -0.89 -44.77 -1.18
CA GLN A 14 -2.06 -44.07 -1.75
C GLN A 14 -2.47 -42.80 -0.97
N LEU A 15 -1.51 -42.14 -0.31
CA LEU A 15 -1.64 -40.77 0.21
C LEU A 15 -0.86 -39.75 -0.64
N GLY A 16 -0.73 -40.03 -1.93
CA GLY A 16 -0.39 -39.06 -2.96
C GLY A 16 -1.65 -38.58 -3.68
N GLU A 17 -2.71 -38.26 -2.93
CA GLU A 17 -3.81 -37.49 -3.47
C GLU A 17 -3.28 -36.07 -3.60
N SER A 18 -3.14 -35.65 -4.86
CA SER A 18 -2.81 -34.30 -5.27
C SER A 18 -3.79 -33.33 -4.62
N ASP A 19 -3.37 -32.76 -3.49
CA ASP A 19 -3.84 -31.44 -3.09
C ASP A 19 -3.33 -30.50 -4.20
N ASP A 20 -4.23 -30.22 -5.14
CA ASP A 20 -4.15 -29.01 -5.94
C ASP A 20 -3.80 -27.89 -4.96
N VAL A 21 -2.58 -27.39 -5.06
CA VAL A 21 -2.18 -26.14 -4.44
C VAL A 21 -3.05 -25.09 -5.12
N ILE A 22 -4.23 -24.88 -4.54
CA ILE A 22 -5.06 -23.73 -4.82
C ILE A 22 -4.18 -22.57 -4.39
N MET A 23 -3.53 -21.94 -5.37
CA MET A 23 -2.95 -20.61 -5.29
C MET A 23 -4.09 -19.65 -4.96
N THR A 24 -4.53 -19.68 -3.71
CA THR A 24 -5.63 -18.86 -3.21
C THR A 24 -5.03 -17.55 -2.79
N ASP A 25 -5.38 -16.52 -3.55
CA ASP A 25 -5.27 -15.12 -3.20
C ASP A 25 -3.91 -14.72 -2.60
N MET A 26 -2.93 -14.56 -3.49
CA MET A 26 -1.95 -13.46 -3.34
C MET A 26 -2.71 -12.14 -3.58
N LYS A 27 -3.65 -11.86 -2.66
CA LYS A 27 -4.42 -10.62 -2.64
C LYS A 27 -3.51 -9.52 -2.17
N GLU A 28 -3.48 -8.50 -3.00
CA GLU A 28 -2.94 -7.18 -2.70
C GLU A 28 -1.45 -7.25 -2.37
N ALA A 29 -0.65 -7.26 -3.44
CA ALA A 29 0.51 -6.40 -3.44
C ALA A 29 0.01 -5.01 -2.99
N ASP A 30 0.17 -4.75 -1.70
CA ASP A 30 0.07 -3.44 -1.09
C ASP A 30 0.88 -2.52 -1.99
N SER A 31 0.15 -1.78 -2.82
CA SER A 31 0.71 -0.78 -3.68
C SER A 31 1.44 0.14 -2.73
N GLY A 32 2.77 0.04 -2.72
CA GLY A 32 3.68 1.03 -2.15
C GLY A 32 3.55 2.37 -2.89
N GLU A 33 2.33 2.82 -3.15
CA GLU A 33 2.02 4.20 -3.31
C GLU A 33 2.35 4.86 -1.98
N VAL A 34 3.48 5.54 -1.98
CA VAL A 34 3.77 6.65 -1.10
C VAL A 34 2.74 7.76 -1.41
N ALA A 35 1.45 7.50 -1.15
CA ALA A 35 0.38 8.48 -1.08
C ALA A 35 0.32 9.05 0.36
N LEU A 36 1.46 9.09 1.04
CA LEU A 36 1.61 9.50 2.44
C LEU A 36 1.71 11.03 2.57
N ASP A 37 0.68 11.70 2.06
CA ASP A 37 0.41 13.09 2.45
C ASP A 37 -1.08 13.41 2.56
N LYS A 38 -1.92 12.40 2.85
CA LYS A 38 -3.38 12.59 3.05
C LYS A 38 -3.70 13.49 4.25
N VAL A 39 -2.89 13.40 5.31
CA VAL A 39 -3.04 14.25 6.49
C VAL A 39 -2.73 15.71 6.16
N SER A 40 -1.70 16.01 5.36
CA SER A 40 -1.44 17.39 4.96
C SER A 40 -2.46 17.91 3.95
N LEU A 41 -2.98 17.06 3.06
CA LEU A 41 -4.12 17.40 2.20
C LEU A 41 -5.37 17.75 3.03
N LEU A 42 -5.63 16.99 4.09
CA LEU A 42 -6.71 17.29 5.03
C LEU A 42 -6.47 18.65 5.72
N GLN A 43 -5.25 18.91 6.21
CA GLN A 43 -4.88 20.20 6.80
C GLN A 43 -5.12 21.36 5.83
N GLU A 44 -4.68 21.24 4.58
CA GLU A 44 -4.90 22.26 3.56
C GLU A 44 -6.39 22.47 3.26
N SER A 45 -7.20 21.40 3.29
CA SER A 45 -8.65 21.50 3.09
C SER A 45 -9.35 22.25 4.23
N VAL A 46 -8.95 21.98 5.48
CA VAL A 46 -9.48 22.65 6.67
C VAL A 46 -9.10 24.13 6.67
N ASP A 47 -7.86 24.45 6.30
CA ASP A 47 -7.39 25.84 6.20
C ASP A 47 -8.15 26.62 5.12
N LYS A 48 -8.38 26.02 3.95
CA LYS A 48 -9.19 26.63 2.86
C LYS A 48 -10.64 26.86 3.30
N LEU A 49 -11.23 25.90 4.02
CA LEU A 49 -12.58 26.00 4.56
C LEU A 49 -12.68 27.16 5.57
N ALA A 50 -11.72 27.28 6.49
CA ALA A 50 -11.68 28.36 7.46
C ALA A 50 -11.57 29.74 6.79
N LEU A 51 -10.71 29.87 5.77
CA LEU A 51 -10.58 31.09 4.95
C LEU A 51 -11.88 31.45 4.22
N SER A 52 -12.55 30.45 3.65
CA SER A 52 -13.83 30.64 2.94
C SER A 52 -14.94 31.10 3.88
N MET A 53 -15.05 30.48 5.06
CA MET A 53 -15.99 30.91 6.10
C MET A 53 -15.71 32.33 6.60
N PHE A 54 -14.44 32.69 6.79
CA PHE A 54 -14.07 34.06 7.18
C PHE A 54 -14.45 35.08 6.10
N ASN A 55 -14.20 34.76 4.83
CA ASN A 55 -14.60 35.60 3.70
C ASN A 55 -16.13 35.74 3.62
N ALA A 56 -16.88 34.68 3.92
CA ALA A 56 -18.35 34.71 3.98
C ALA A 56 -18.84 35.65 5.08
N LEU A 57 -18.27 35.54 6.28
CA LEU A 57 -18.58 36.44 7.40
C LEU A 57 -18.22 37.90 7.10
N ARG A 58 -17.19 38.15 6.29
CA ARG A 58 -16.82 39.52 5.85
C ARG A 58 -17.80 40.12 4.85
N LEU A 59 -18.46 39.31 4.03
CA LEU A 59 -19.42 39.76 3.02
C LEU A 59 -20.81 40.05 3.60
N LEU A 60 -21.18 39.43 4.72
CA LEU A 60 -22.48 39.60 5.38
C LEU A 60 -22.77 41.05 5.86
N PRO A 61 -21.83 41.79 6.49
CA PRO A 61 -22.04 43.18 6.91
C PRO A 61 -22.21 44.18 5.76
N ALA A 62 -21.72 43.87 4.55
CA ALA A 62 -21.85 44.76 3.39
C ALA A 62 -23.24 44.75 2.76
N ALA A 63 -24.07 43.75 3.08
CA ALA A 63 -25.40 43.56 2.49
C ALA A 63 -26.52 44.41 3.15
N THR A 64 -26.23 45.14 4.24
CA THR A 64 -27.27 45.85 5.00
C THR A 64 -27.58 47.28 4.50
N GLY A 65 -26.81 47.82 3.55
CA GLY A 65 -26.83 49.26 3.24
C GLY A 65 -27.40 49.75 1.90
N ASP A 66 -27.54 48.91 0.85
CA ASP A 66 -27.88 49.38 -0.52
C ASP A 66 -28.74 48.34 -1.27
N ASP A 67 -29.97 48.67 -1.66
CA ASP A 67 -30.96 47.71 -2.19
C ASP A 67 -30.62 47.10 -3.56
N THR A 68 -29.82 47.78 -4.39
CA THR A 68 -29.33 47.23 -5.68
C THR A 68 -28.13 46.32 -5.50
N LYS A 69 -27.26 46.60 -4.52
CA LYS A 69 -26.14 45.71 -4.14
C LYS A 69 -26.61 44.47 -3.37
N LYS A 70 -27.82 44.50 -2.80
CA LYS A 70 -28.39 43.36 -2.05
C LYS A 70 -28.57 42.09 -2.88
N GLN A 71 -28.95 42.21 -4.16
CA GLN A 71 -29.16 41.02 -4.99
C GLN A 71 -27.84 40.36 -5.39
N GLU A 72 -26.87 41.15 -5.85
CA GLU A 72 -25.52 40.66 -6.19
C GLU A 72 -24.78 40.10 -4.96
N THR A 73 -24.90 40.77 -3.80
CA THR A 73 -24.32 40.27 -2.54
C THR A 73 -25.03 39.00 -2.06
N LYS A 74 -26.34 38.89 -2.23
CA LYS A 74 -27.10 37.66 -1.90
C LYS A 74 -26.69 36.50 -2.80
N GLU A 75 -26.51 36.71 -4.10
CA GLU A 75 -26.02 35.70 -5.04
C GLU A 75 -24.59 35.27 -4.72
N ALA A 76 -23.71 36.22 -4.39
CA ALA A 76 -22.35 35.93 -3.93
C ALA A 76 -22.33 35.14 -2.62
N ILE A 77 -23.19 35.50 -1.66
CA ILE A 77 -23.35 34.76 -0.39
C ILE A 77 -23.85 33.34 -0.65
N THR A 78 -24.85 33.15 -1.54
CA THR A 78 -25.36 31.81 -1.86
C THR A 78 -24.33 30.95 -2.58
N THR A 79 -23.55 31.53 -3.48
CA THR A 79 -22.46 30.82 -4.18
C THR A 79 -21.40 30.37 -3.18
N LEU A 80 -20.97 31.29 -2.31
CA LEU A 80 -19.97 30.99 -1.28
C LEU A 80 -20.47 29.97 -0.25
N ALA A 81 -21.75 30.00 0.12
CA ALA A 81 -22.36 29.00 1.00
C ALA A 81 -22.34 27.61 0.34
N ASN A 82 -22.64 27.51 -0.96
CA ASN A 82 -22.53 26.26 -1.70
C ASN A 82 -21.08 25.77 -1.80
N ASP A 83 -20.13 26.68 -2.01
CA ASP A 83 -18.71 26.34 -2.03
C ASP A 83 -18.22 25.83 -0.68
N VAL A 84 -18.65 26.45 0.43
CA VAL A 84 -18.36 25.96 1.79
C VAL A 84 -18.95 24.58 2.02
N LEU A 85 -20.21 24.35 1.62
CA LEU A 85 -20.84 23.03 1.74
C LEU A 85 -20.09 21.96 0.95
N LYS A 86 -19.66 22.29 -0.28
CA LYS A 86 -18.89 21.39 -1.11
C LYS A 86 -17.53 21.08 -0.48
N MET A 87 -16.82 22.09 0.04
CA MET A 87 -15.57 21.89 0.76
C MET A 87 -15.73 21.02 2.00
N VAL A 88 -16.81 21.19 2.77
CA VAL A 88 -17.11 20.31 3.91
C VAL A 88 -17.24 18.85 3.46
N GLN A 89 -17.96 18.60 2.36
CA GLN A 89 -18.11 17.24 1.81
C GLN A 89 -16.78 16.66 1.31
N GLU A 90 -15.95 17.49 0.67
CA GLU A 90 -14.61 17.09 0.23
C GLU A 90 -13.70 16.78 1.43
N THR A 91 -13.75 17.57 2.51
CA THR A 91 -13.04 17.30 3.76
C THR A 91 -13.54 16.02 4.45
N ASP A 92 -14.84 15.75 4.42
CA ASP A 92 -15.43 14.52 5.00
C ASP A 92 -14.96 13.28 4.25
N ALA A 93 -14.95 13.32 2.91
CA ALA A 93 -14.39 12.25 2.09
C ALA A 93 -12.89 12.05 2.34
N LEU A 94 -12.12 13.12 2.56
CA LEU A 94 -10.71 13.02 2.93
C LEU A 94 -10.49 12.39 4.31
N ILE A 95 -11.43 12.55 5.25
CA ILE A 95 -11.40 11.89 6.55
C ILE A 95 -11.65 10.40 6.39
N ASP A 96 -12.67 10.02 5.62
CA ASP A 96 -13.00 8.61 5.34
C ASP A 96 -11.86 7.89 4.61
N ASP A 97 -11.13 8.61 3.74
CA ASP A 97 -9.97 8.09 3.00
C ASP A 97 -8.67 8.03 3.84
N LEU A 98 -8.69 8.35 5.15
CA LEU A 98 -7.49 8.31 5.98
C LEU A 98 -7.01 6.86 6.22
N PRO A 99 -5.78 6.51 5.82
CA PRO A 99 -5.25 5.18 6.01
C PRO A 99 -5.09 4.87 7.50
N GLY A 100 -5.62 3.72 7.92
CA GLY A 100 -5.48 3.26 9.29
C GLY A 100 -6.41 3.95 10.30
N LEU A 101 -7.42 4.71 9.85
CA LEU A 101 -8.45 5.30 10.72
C LEU A 101 -9.17 4.24 11.58
N ASP A 102 -9.44 3.07 10.99
CA ASP A 102 -10.09 1.94 11.68
C ASP A 102 -9.15 1.09 12.53
N LYS A 103 -7.83 1.29 12.40
CA LYS A 103 -6.82 0.48 13.09
C LYS A 103 -6.46 1.14 14.41
N THR A 104 -6.59 0.39 15.50
CA THR A 104 -6.03 0.80 16.80
C THR A 104 -4.50 0.81 16.75
N GLU A 105 -3.86 1.71 17.50
CA GLU A 105 -2.39 1.82 17.61
C GLU A 105 -1.70 0.47 17.85
N ILE A 106 -2.26 -0.39 18.72
CA ILE A 106 -1.70 -1.71 19.03
C ILE A 106 -1.62 -2.59 17.78
N LYS A 107 -2.68 -2.62 16.97
CA LYS A 107 -2.71 -3.38 15.72
C LYS A 107 -1.73 -2.83 14.69
N GLN A 108 -1.62 -1.50 14.59
CA GLN A 108 -0.65 -0.86 13.70
C GLN A 108 0.80 -1.24 14.12
N MET A 109 1.09 -1.25 15.42
CA MET A 109 2.40 -1.62 15.94
C MET A 109 2.72 -3.11 15.75
N GLU A 110 1.74 -3.99 15.92
CA GLU A 110 1.88 -5.43 15.63
C GLU A 110 2.14 -5.68 14.14
N GLU A 111 1.42 -4.98 13.26
CA GLU A 111 1.61 -5.05 11.81
C GLU A 111 3.00 -4.56 11.41
N LEU A 112 3.48 -3.45 11.99
CA LEU A 112 4.86 -2.97 11.78
C LEU A 112 5.91 -4.00 12.23
N ARG A 113 5.72 -4.63 13.39
CA ARG A 113 6.61 -5.70 13.86
C ARG A 113 6.61 -6.89 12.90
N ARG A 114 5.43 -7.29 12.43
CA ARG A 114 5.30 -8.39 11.46
C ARG A 114 6.02 -8.08 10.16
N LEU A 115 5.80 -6.88 9.60
CA LEU A 115 6.46 -6.42 8.38
C LEU A 115 7.98 -6.33 8.54
N GLN A 116 8.46 -5.90 9.71
CA GLN A 116 9.89 -5.86 9.99
C GLN A 116 10.51 -7.27 9.99
N ILE A 117 9.85 -8.24 10.60
CA ILE A 117 10.33 -9.64 10.61
C ILE A 117 10.35 -10.19 9.18
N GLN A 118 9.27 -10.00 8.42
CA GLN A 118 9.18 -10.45 7.02
C GLN A 118 10.27 -9.82 6.16
N SER A 119 10.49 -8.51 6.31
CA SER A 119 11.54 -7.79 5.58
C SER A 119 12.94 -8.32 5.93
N GLU A 120 13.19 -8.67 7.19
CA GLU A 120 14.46 -9.25 7.62
C GLU A 120 14.67 -10.66 7.05
N GLU A 121 13.63 -11.50 7.09
CA GLU A 121 13.66 -12.85 6.51
C GLU A 121 13.92 -12.79 5.00
N GLU A 122 13.18 -11.95 4.27
CA GLU A 122 13.37 -11.74 2.83
C GLU A 122 14.77 -11.22 2.51
N ALA A 123 15.29 -10.28 3.30
CA ALA A 123 16.64 -9.78 3.14
C ALA A 123 17.70 -10.88 3.35
N GLN A 124 17.48 -11.78 4.31
CA GLN A 124 18.36 -12.94 4.51
C GLN A 124 18.27 -13.92 3.33
N THR A 125 17.07 -14.21 2.83
CA THR A 125 16.89 -15.05 1.63
C THR A 125 17.59 -14.45 0.42
N LEU A 126 17.44 -13.14 0.18
CA LEU A 126 18.10 -12.44 -0.92
C LEU A 126 19.63 -12.54 -0.80
N ARG A 127 20.19 -12.44 0.41
CA ARG A 127 21.63 -12.63 0.63
C ARG A 127 22.08 -14.04 0.27
N GLN A 128 21.36 -15.07 0.71
CA GLN A 128 21.71 -16.46 0.40
C GLN A 128 21.67 -16.73 -1.11
N VAL A 129 20.63 -16.24 -1.80
CA VAL A 129 20.51 -16.35 -3.26
C VAL A 129 21.65 -15.60 -3.95
N ALA A 130 22.03 -14.42 -3.46
CA ALA A 130 23.17 -13.67 -4.02
C ALA A 130 24.49 -14.41 -3.85
N GLU A 131 24.75 -15.01 -2.68
CA GLU A 131 25.95 -15.83 -2.43
C GLU A 131 25.98 -17.10 -3.29
N GLU A 132 24.83 -17.73 -3.54
CA GLU A 132 24.73 -18.84 -4.48
C GLU A 132 25.03 -18.39 -5.90
N ALA A 133 24.43 -17.29 -6.34
CA ALA A 133 24.65 -16.73 -7.67
C ALA A 133 26.14 -16.38 -7.88
N GLU A 134 26.81 -15.79 -6.89
CA GLU A 134 28.24 -15.49 -6.95
C GLU A 134 29.08 -16.77 -7.13
N ARG A 135 28.78 -17.83 -6.35
CA ARG A 135 29.43 -19.14 -6.51
C ARG A 135 29.22 -19.74 -7.89
N TRP A 136 28.03 -19.60 -8.47
CA TRP A 136 27.76 -20.05 -9.84
C TRP A 136 28.52 -19.22 -10.89
N MET A 137 28.61 -17.90 -10.70
CA MET A 137 29.37 -17.01 -11.58
C MET A 137 30.86 -17.32 -11.55
N ASP A 138 31.44 -17.57 -10.38
CA ASP A 138 32.87 -17.93 -10.27
C ASP A 138 33.16 -19.26 -10.97
N ARG A 139 32.30 -20.28 -10.81
CA ARG A 139 32.44 -21.54 -11.56
C ARG A 139 32.34 -21.34 -13.07
N ALA A 140 31.42 -20.50 -13.52
CA ALA A 140 31.29 -20.17 -14.94
C ALA A 140 32.55 -19.45 -15.46
N ARG A 141 33.10 -18.52 -14.67
CA ARG A 141 34.35 -17.80 -14.98
C ARG A 141 35.54 -18.75 -15.07
N ASP A 142 35.68 -19.67 -14.13
CA ASP A 142 36.76 -20.67 -14.15
C ASP A 142 36.64 -21.61 -15.35
N SER A 143 35.43 -22.04 -15.67
CA SER A 143 35.16 -22.87 -16.85
C SER A 143 35.55 -22.14 -18.15
N LEU A 144 35.18 -20.85 -18.28
CA LEU A 144 35.57 -20.01 -19.41
C LEU A 144 37.09 -19.81 -19.47
N ARG A 145 37.75 -19.64 -18.32
CA ARG A 145 39.20 -19.52 -18.24
C ARG A 145 39.89 -20.78 -18.76
N VAL A 146 39.49 -21.97 -18.32
CA VAL A 146 40.05 -23.25 -18.81
C VAL A 146 39.85 -23.41 -20.32
N ILE A 147 38.68 -23.04 -20.84
CA ILE A 147 38.41 -23.06 -22.29
C ILE A 147 39.34 -22.09 -23.03
N SER A 148 39.55 -20.89 -22.50
CA SER A 148 40.45 -19.90 -23.10
C SER A 148 41.90 -20.38 -23.14
N GLU A 149 42.40 -20.94 -22.04
CA GLU A 149 43.77 -21.43 -21.90
C GLU A 149 44.03 -22.66 -22.79
N THR A 150 43.05 -23.55 -22.93
CA THR A 150 43.14 -24.73 -23.81
C THR A 150 43.10 -24.37 -25.30
N ARG A 151 42.40 -23.30 -25.68
CA ARG A 151 42.40 -22.78 -27.06
C ARG A 151 43.64 -21.96 -27.41
N LEU A 152 44.26 -21.28 -26.45
CA LEU A 152 45.51 -20.52 -26.64
C LEU A 152 46.77 -21.40 -26.75
N ARG A 153 46.71 -22.65 -26.28
CA ARG A 153 47.84 -23.61 -26.34
C ARG A 153 47.87 -24.49 -27.60
N ARG A 154 46.88 -24.39 -28.49
CA ARG A 154 46.92 -24.98 -29.83
C ARG A 154 47.26 -23.91 -30.84
#